data_AF-A0A9P5QFA4-F1
#
_entry.id   AF-A0A9P5QFA4-F1
#
_cell.length_a   1.000
_cell.length_b   1.000
_cell.length_c   1.000
_cell.angle_alpha   90.00
_cell.angle_beta   90.00
_cell.angle_gamma   90.00
#
_symmetry.space_group_name_H-M   'P 1'
#
loop_
_entity.id
_entity.type
_entity.pdbx_description
1 polymer ?
#
loop_
_entity_poly.entity_id
_entity_poly.type
_entity_poly.pdbx_seq_one_letter_code
_entity_poly.pdbx_strand_id
1 'polypeptide(L)'
;MSACDEAHLWTELVFLYVHYDEYDNAAITMMKHSSDAREHGAFKEVAIKVSNLEIYYKALRFYLDEQPMLLNDLLAVFVPRIDHNRVIQMFQKSDNLPLIKGYLISVQSVNNVAVNTAYHDLLIEKEDYERLRKSVDTNSNFDNIALANRLESHELLEFCRIAAHLSRYNAICY
;
A
#
# COMPACT_ATOMS: atom_id res chain seq x y z
N MET A 1 -34.40 4.33 1.12
CA MET A 1 -33.26 3.89 0.29
C MET A 1 -33.69 3.70 -1.17
N SER A 2 -34.62 2.79 -1.51
CA SER A 2 -35.10 2.59 -2.92
C SER A 2 -35.53 3.88 -3.62
N ALA A 3 -36.34 4.73 -2.96
CA ALA A 3 -36.78 5.99 -3.55
C ALA A 3 -35.65 7.00 -3.82
N CYS A 4 -34.55 6.96 -3.07
CA CYS A 4 -33.39 7.84 -3.30
C CYS A 4 -32.52 7.31 -4.45
N ASP A 5 -32.41 5.98 -4.57
CA ASP A 5 -31.72 5.31 -5.67
C ASP A 5 -32.45 5.57 -7.01
N GLU A 6 -33.78 5.42 -7.02
CA GLU A 6 -34.65 5.72 -8.17
C GLU A 6 -34.62 7.20 -8.59
N ALA A 7 -34.36 8.11 -7.64
CA ALA A 7 -34.26 9.55 -7.87
C ALA A 7 -32.83 10.06 -8.08
N HIS A 8 -31.82 9.18 -8.09
CA HIS A 8 -30.41 9.52 -8.23
C HIS A 8 -29.88 10.54 -7.20
N LEU A 9 -30.41 10.47 -5.98
CA LEU A 9 -30.02 11.33 -4.85
C LEU A 9 -28.87 10.68 -4.08
N TRP A 10 -27.69 10.65 -4.68
CA TRP A 10 -26.55 9.85 -4.18
C TRP A 10 -25.99 10.34 -2.84
N THR A 11 -25.94 11.65 -2.63
CA THR A 11 -25.46 12.24 -1.37
C THR A 11 -26.39 11.88 -0.22
N GLU A 12 -27.71 12.00 -0.44
CA GLU A 12 -28.75 11.63 0.52
C GLU A 12 -28.78 10.12 0.75
N LEU A 13 -28.56 9.33 -0.30
CA LEU A 13 -28.50 7.87 -0.19
C LEU A 13 -27.30 7.42 0.64
N VAL A 14 -26.11 8.01 0.42
CA VAL A 14 -24.92 7.77 1.25
C VAL A 14 -25.19 8.18 2.70
N PHE A 15 -25.81 9.34 2.93
CA PHE A 15 -26.21 9.77 4.27
C PHE A 15 -27.13 8.75 4.96
N LEU A 16 -28.13 8.23 4.24
CA LEU A 16 -29.00 7.18 4.77
C LEU A 16 -28.21 5.92 5.09
N TYR A 17 -27.36 5.42 4.18
CA TYR A 17 -26.54 4.23 4.45
C TYR A 17 -25.67 4.39 5.70
N VAL A 18 -25.04 5.56 5.87
CA VAL A 18 -24.23 5.86 7.06
C VAL A 18 -25.08 5.86 8.34
N HIS A 19 -26.27 6.47 8.31
CA HIS A 19 -27.17 6.54 9.47
C HIS A 19 -27.75 5.17 9.86
N TYR A 20 -27.87 4.24 8.92
CA TYR A 20 -28.33 2.87 9.16
C TYR A 20 -27.18 1.87 9.35
N ASP A 21 -25.94 2.34 9.55
CA ASP A 21 -24.73 1.53 9.72
C ASP A 21 -24.42 0.59 8.53
N GLU A 22 -24.98 0.86 7.35
CA GLU A 22 -24.71 0.14 6.10
C GLU A 22 -23.45 0.70 5.40
N TYR A 23 -22.33 0.75 6.11
CA TYR A 23 -21.08 1.37 5.63
C TYR A 23 -20.53 0.73 4.35
N ASP A 24 -20.71 -0.58 4.18
CA ASP A 24 -20.30 -1.30 2.97
C ASP A 24 -21.03 -0.75 1.73
N ASN A 25 -22.34 -0.53 1.84
CA ASN A 25 -23.17 0.04 0.78
C ASN A 25 -22.87 1.53 0.56
N ALA A 26 -22.62 2.29 1.63
CA ALA A 26 -22.17 3.67 1.56
C ALA A 26 -20.88 3.80 0.75
N ALA A 27 -19.84 3.03 1.11
CA ALA A 27 -18.55 3.05 0.43
C ALA A 27 -18.65 2.69 -1.05
N ILE A 28 -19.44 1.66 -1.38
CA ILE A 28 -19.66 1.25 -2.78
C ILE A 28 -20.38 2.34 -3.57
N THR A 29 -21.41 2.96 -3.00
CA THR A 29 -22.17 4.04 -3.63
C THR A 29 -21.29 5.26 -3.89
N MET A 30 -20.45 5.66 -2.91
CA MET A 30 -19.49 6.76 -3.06
C MET A 30 -18.46 6.51 -4.17
N MET A 31 -18.03 5.26 -4.38
CA MET A 31 -17.11 4.91 -5.47
C MET A 31 -17.81 4.91 -6.84
N LYS A 32 -19.04 4.40 -6.93
CA LYS A 32 -19.79 4.32 -8.20
C LYS A 32 -20.24 5.69 -8.70
N HIS A 33 -20.60 6.60 -7.79
CA HIS A 33 -21.18 7.90 -8.10
C HIS A 33 -20.23 9.03 -7.65
N SER A 34 -18.98 8.90 -8.08
CA SER A 34 -17.87 9.73 -7.63
C SER A 34 -17.95 11.20 -8.07
N SER A 35 -18.65 11.50 -9.16
CA SER A 35 -18.88 12.89 -9.60
C SER A 35 -19.73 13.68 -8.61
N ASP A 36 -20.62 13.00 -7.90
CA ASP A 36 -21.71 13.64 -7.16
C ASP A 36 -21.53 13.50 -5.63
N ALA A 37 -20.91 12.40 -5.17
CA ALA A 37 -20.82 12.04 -3.75
C ALA A 37 -19.38 11.93 -3.21
N ARG A 38 -18.36 12.28 -4.00
CA ARG A 38 -16.95 12.09 -3.60
C ARG A 38 -16.43 13.25 -2.76
N GLU A 39 -16.34 12.98 -1.47
CA GLU A 39 -15.49 13.74 -0.56
C GLU A 39 -14.49 12.79 0.10
N HIS A 40 -13.18 13.02 -0.12
CA HIS A 40 -12.14 12.09 0.34
C HIS A 40 -12.13 11.91 1.87
N GLY A 41 -12.34 13.01 2.61
CA GLY A 41 -12.43 12.99 4.07
C GLY A 41 -13.55 12.07 4.55
N ALA A 42 -14.79 12.36 4.12
CA ALA A 42 -15.95 11.53 4.42
C ALA A 42 -15.76 10.06 4.00
N PHE A 43 -15.17 9.79 2.84
CA PHE A 43 -14.92 8.41 2.40
C PHE A 43 -14.02 7.65 3.38
N LYS A 44 -12.96 8.28 3.92
CA LYS A 44 -12.08 7.64 4.90
C LYS A 44 -12.83 7.28 6.19
N GLU A 45 -13.72 8.15 6.66
CA GLU A 45 -14.54 7.89 7.85
C GLU A 45 -15.51 6.72 7.66
N VAL A 46 -16.10 6.58 6.47
CA VAL A 46 -16.94 5.44 6.11
C VAL A 46 -16.09 4.18 5.95
N ALA A 47 -14.95 4.28 5.25
CA ALA A 47 -14.15 3.14 4.88
C ALA A 47 -13.53 2.43 6.09
N ILE A 48 -13.14 3.12 7.17
CA ILE A 48 -12.64 2.44 8.38
C ILE A 48 -13.71 1.56 9.06
N LYS A 49 -15.00 1.86 8.84
CA LYS A 49 -16.15 1.17 9.45
C LYS A 49 -16.69 0.00 8.62
N VAL A 50 -16.21 -0.19 7.38
CA VAL A 50 -16.68 -1.31 6.55
C VAL A 50 -16.30 -2.66 7.15
N SER A 51 -17.21 -3.61 7.01
CA SER A 51 -17.01 -4.99 7.49
C SER A 51 -16.28 -5.82 6.45
N ASN A 52 -16.61 -5.65 5.17
CA ASN A 52 -16.01 -6.39 4.09
C ASN A 52 -14.68 -5.78 3.60
N LEU A 53 -13.56 -6.43 3.89
CA LEU A 53 -12.23 -5.99 3.47
C LEU A 53 -12.00 -6.01 1.95
N GLU A 54 -12.82 -6.72 1.16
CA GLU A 54 -12.75 -6.63 -0.30
C GLU A 54 -13.03 -5.20 -0.81
N ILE A 55 -13.78 -4.41 -0.05
CA ILE A 55 -14.05 -3.01 -0.35
C ILE A 55 -12.76 -2.18 -0.33
N TYR A 56 -11.77 -2.52 0.50
CA TYR A 56 -10.48 -1.82 0.52
C TYR A 56 -9.76 -1.96 -0.81
N TYR A 57 -9.67 -3.18 -1.35
CA TYR A 57 -8.99 -3.40 -2.63
C TYR A 57 -9.76 -2.80 -3.80
N LYS A 58 -11.11 -2.78 -3.74
CA LYS A 58 -11.92 -2.03 -4.72
C LYS A 58 -11.65 -0.54 -4.64
N ALA A 59 -11.59 0.03 -3.44
CA ALA A 59 -11.27 1.43 -3.22
C ALA A 59 -9.85 1.77 -3.71
N LEU A 60 -8.86 0.94 -3.44
CA LEU A 60 -7.49 1.16 -3.92
C LEU A 60 -7.41 1.17 -5.45
N ARG A 61 -8.14 0.28 -6.14
CA ARG A 61 -8.20 0.29 -7.62
C ARG A 61 -8.88 1.57 -8.12
N PHE A 62 -10.03 1.89 -7.55
CA PHE A 62 -10.77 3.10 -7.89
C PHE A 62 -9.94 4.38 -7.67
N TYR A 63 -9.20 4.48 -6.56
CA TYR A 63 -8.32 5.62 -6.31
C TYR A 63 -7.10 5.62 -7.24
N LEU A 64 -6.56 4.46 -7.60
CA LEU A 64 -5.46 4.37 -8.55
C LEU A 64 -5.87 4.90 -9.92
N ASP A 65 -7.09 4.59 -10.37
CA ASP A 65 -7.59 5.01 -11.68
C ASP A 65 -8.00 6.50 -11.70
N GLU A 66 -8.64 6.99 -10.63
CA GLU A 66 -9.25 8.33 -10.63
C GLU A 66 -8.37 9.42 -9.98
N GLN A 67 -7.74 9.13 -8.83
CA GLN A 67 -6.97 10.11 -8.05
C GLN A 67 -5.76 9.48 -7.35
N PRO A 68 -4.72 9.07 -8.12
CA PRO A 68 -3.58 8.33 -7.57
C PRO A 68 -2.84 9.06 -6.43
N MET A 69 -2.89 10.41 -6.41
CA MET A 69 -2.20 11.23 -5.42
C MET A 69 -2.76 11.07 -3.99
N LEU A 70 -4.02 10.65 -3.83
CA LEU A 70 -4.65 10.45 -2.53
C LEU A 70 -4.45 9.03 -1.98
N LEU A 71 -3.73 8.17 -2.71
CA LEU A 71 -3.68 6.74 -2.43
C LEU A 71 -2.87 6.42 -1.16
N ASN A 72 -1.81 7.18 -0.86
CA ASN A 72 -1.07 7.01 0.40
C ASN A 72 -1.91 7.41 1.62
N ASP A 73 -2.72 8.48 1.51
CA ASP A 73 -3.59 8.93 2.59
C ASP A 73 -4.72 7.92 2.84
N LEU A 74 -5.27 7.33 1.77
CA LEU A 74 -6.22 6.22 1.90
C LEU A 74 -5.57 4.96 2.50
N LEU A 75 -4.37 4.59 2.06
CA LEU A 75 -3.67 3.43 2.61
C LEU A 75 -3.38 3.59 4.10
N ALA A 76 -3.07 4.82 4.55
CA ALA A 76 -2.79 5.10 5.96
C ALA A 76 -3.94 4.71 6.89
N VAL A 77 -5.20 4.90 6.46
CA VAL A 77 -6.36 4.48 7.26
C VAL A 77 -6.66 2.97 7.19
N PHE A 78 -6.13 2.28 6.18
CA PHE A 78 -6.32 0.83 6.00
C PHE A 78 -5.26 -0.02 6.70
N VAL A 79 -4.12 0.56 7.08
CA VAL A 79 -2.99 -0.13 7.74
C VAL A 79 -3.42 -1.16 8.80
N PRO A 80 -4.34 -0.86 9.74
CA PRO A 80 -4.63 -1.78 10.84
C PRO A 80 -5.28 -3.11 10.44
N ARG A 81 -5.91 -3.20 9.26
CA ARG A 81 -6.74 -4.35 8.86
C ARG A 81 -6.38 -4.92 7.48
N ILE A 82 -5.57 -4.22 6.69
CA ILE A 82 -5.26 -4.62 5.32
C ILE A 82 -4.18 -5.70 5.25
N ASP A 83 -4.27 -6.60 4.27
CA ASP A 83 -3.18 -7.54 3.98
C ASP A 83 -2.09 -6.82 3.17
N HIS A 84 -0.96 -6.53 3.82
CA HIS A 84 0.15 -5.87 3.18
C HIS A 84 0.67 -6.62 1.96
N ASN A 85 0.75 -7.96 1.99
CA ASN A 85 1.26 -8.74 0.85
C ASN A 85 0.37 -8.55 -0.39
N ARG A 86 -0.94 -8.56 -0.20
CA ARG A 86 -1.91 -8.38 -1.29
C ARG A 86 -1.85 -6.97 -1.88
N VAL A 87 -1.64 -5.95 -1.05
CA VAL A 87 -1.40 -4.58 -1.53
C VAL A 87 -0.14 -4.54 -2.39
N ILE A 88 0.99 -5.06 -1.91
CA ILE A 88 2.25 -5.07 -2.69
C ILE A 88 2.05 -5.76 -4.04
N GLN A 89 1.47 -6.95 -4.06
CA GLN A 89 1.22 -7.68 -5.31
C GLN A 89 0.34 -6.92 -6.29
N MET A 90 -0.66 -6.19 -5.79
CA MET A 90 -1.54 -5.37 -6.63
C MET A 90 -0.76 -4.26 -7.33
N PHE A 91 0.08 -3.52 -6.61
CA PHE A 91 0.85 -2.40 -7.17
C PHE A 91 2.09 -2.83 -7.97
N GLN A 92 2.67 -4.00 -7.67
CA GLN A 92 3.71 -4.60 -8.51
C GLN A 92 3.14 -5.03 -9.87
N LYS A 93 1.97 -5.67 -9.91
CA LYS A 93 1.34 -6.12 -11.17
C LYS A 93 0.94 -4.97 -12.08
N SER A 94 0.64 -3.80 -11.52
CA SER A 94 0.27 -2.61 -12.29
C SER A 94 1.45 -1.65 -12.51
N ASP A 95 2.67 -2.02 -12.13
CA ASP A 95 3.88 -1.18 -12.23
C ASP A 95 3.72 0.22 -11.56
N ASN A 96 2.96 0.26 -10.48
CA ASN A 96 2.61 1.49 -9.74
C ASN A 96 3.19 1.51 -8.32
N LEU A 97 4.13 0.62 -8.03
CA LEU A 97 4.77 0.51 -6.71
C LEU A 97 5.39 1.84 -6.22
N PRO A 98 6.02 2.68 -7.07
CA PRO A 98 6.56 3.97 -6.62
C PRO A 98 5.52 4.91 -6.02
N LEU A 99 4.25 4.83 -6.43
CA LEU A 99 3.17 5.68 -5.91
C LEU A 99 2.91 5.41 -4.43
N ILE A 100 3.09 4.19 -3.97
CA ILE A 100 2.81 3.80 -2.57
C ILE A 100 4.05 3.82 -1.68
N LYS A 101 5.15 4.47 -2.12
CA LYS A 101 6.41 4.54 -1.35
C LYS A 101 6.19 5.05 0.08
N GLY A 102 5.32 6.06 0.27
CA GLY A 102 5.00 6.59 1.60
C GLY A 102 4.41 5.54 2.52
N TYR A 103 3.47 4.74 2.00
CA TYR A 103 2.90 3.60 2.70
C TYR A 103 3.96 2.54 3.03
N LEU A 104 4.82 2.14 2.09
CA LEU A 104 5.89 1.16 2.34
C LEU A 104 6.77 1.56 3.52
N ILE A 105 7.18 2.83 3.57
CA ILE A 105 7.98 3.38 4.67
C ILE A 105 7.21 3.30 5.99
N SER A 106 5.92 3.67 6.00
CA SER A 106 5.11 3.67 7.23
C SER A 106 4.88 2.29 7.83
N VAL A 107 4.75 1.25 6.99
CA VAL A 107 4.49 -0.13 7.45
C VAL A 107 5.76 -0.97 7.55
N GLN A 108 6.92 -0.40 7.23
CA GLN A 108 8.17 -1.15 7.19
C GLN A 108 8.52 -1.77 8.55
N SER A 109 8.19 -1.10 9.66
CA SER A 109 8.42 -1.58 11.03
C SER A 109 7.71 -2.90 11.36
N VAL A 110 6.66 -3.26 10.62
CA VAL A 110 5.98 -4.56 10.71
C VAL A 110 6.90 -5.71 10.28
N ASN A 111 8.00 -5.40 9.56
CA ASN A 111 9.01 -6.34 9.11
C ASN A 111 8.40 -7.48 8.28
N ASN A 112 7.51 -7.14 7.34
CA ASN A 112 6.90 -8.07 6.40
C ASN A 112 7.80 -8.28 5.17
N VAL A 113 7.95 -9.53 4.72
CA VAL A 113 8.81 -9.90 3.59
C VAL A 113 8.46 -9.14 2.32
N ALA A 114 7.19 -9.13 1.91
CA ALA A 114 6.78 -8.47 0.66
C ALA A 114 7.01 -6.96 0.73
N VAL A 115 6.76 -6.33 1.89
CA VAL A 115 7.01 -4.90 2.10
C VAL A 115 8.49 -4.58 2.01
N ASN A 116 9.34 -5.34 2.70
CA ASN A 116 10.78 -5.13 2.71
C ASN A 116 11.37 -5.30 1.32
N THR A 117 11.08 -6.42 0.64
CA THR A 117 11.56 -6.69 -0.72
C THR A 117 11.11 -5.59 -1.69
N ALA A 118 9.83 -5.23 -1.68
CA ALA A 118 9.30 -4.18 -2.55
C ALA A 118 9.94 -2.81 -2.28
N TYR A 119 10.21 -2.47 -1.02
CA TYR A 119 10.89 -1.23 -0.69
C TYR A 119 12.36 -1.25 -1.11
N HIS A 120 13.07 -2.37 -0.91
CA HIS A 120 14.44 -2.55 -1.39
C HIS A 120 14.54 -2.42 -2.90
N ASP A 121 13.60 -3.00 -3.65
CA ASP A 121 13.53 -2.88 -5.11
C ASP A 121 13.49 -1.41 -5.54
N LEU A 122 12.63 -0.60 -4.91
CA LEU A 122 12.51 0.83 -5.19
C LEU A 122 13.77 1.62 -4.82
N LEU A 123 14.50 1.21 -3.79
CA LEU A 123 15.74 1.89 -3.37
C LEU A 123 16.88 1.57 -4.32
N ILE A 124 16.97 0.33 -4.81
CA ILE A 124 17.96 -0.07 -5.82
C ILE A 124 17.70 0.69 -7.11
N GLU A 125 16.47 0.73 -7.59
CA GLU A 125 16.09 1.44 -8.82
C GLU A 125 16.41 2.95 -8.73
N LYS A 126 16.29 3.55 -7.55
CA LYS A 126 16.58 4.96 -7.29
C LYS A 126 18.02 5.21 -6.84
N GLU A 127 18.87 4.20 -6.86
CA GLU A 127 20.27 4.24 -6.41
C GLU A 127 20.47 4.78 -4.97
N ASP A 128 19.46 4.62 -4.11
CA ASP A 128 19.44 5.12 -2.72
C ASP A 128 20.05 4.08 -1.77
N TYR A 129 21.37 3.91 -1.88
CA TYR A 129 22.14 2.95 -1.09
C TYR A 129 22.15 3.29 0.41
N GLU A 130 22.03 4.57 0.78
CA GLU A 130 22.02 4.99 2.18
C GLU A 130 20.78 4.46 2.91
N ARG A 131 19.60 4.66 2.31
CA ARG A 131 18.36 4.12 2.88
C ARG A 131 18.31 2.60 2.78
N LEU A 132 18.88 2.01 1.72
CA LEU A 132 18.91 0.55 1.59
C LEU A 132 19.72 -0.06 2.73
N ARG A 133 20.91 0.47 2.99
CA ARG A 133 21.76 0.01 4.09
C ARG A 133 21.04 0.10 5.44
N LYS A 134 20.44 1.25 5.74
CA LYS A 134 19.67 1.41 6.98
C LYS A 134 18.53 0.40 7.07
N SER A 135 17.82 0.20 5.97
CA SER A 135 16.68 -0.71 5.91
C SER A 135 17.07 -2.17 6.13
N VAL A 136 18.17 -2.65 5.55
CA VAL A 136 18.60 -4.05 5.74
C VAL A 136 19.05 -4.32 7.18
N ASP A 137 19.63 -3.31 7.83
CA ASP A 137 20.07 -3.41 9.23
C ASP A 137 18.89 -3.40 10.21
N THR A 138 17.82 -2.64 9.92
CA THR A 138 16.66 -2.51 10.83
C THR A 138 15.55 -3.53 10.58
N ASN A 139 15.37 -3.99 9.34
CA ASN A 139 14.23 -4.80 8.92
C ASN A 139 14.71 -6.06 8.20
N SER A 140 15.12 -7.07 8.97
CA SER A 140 15.85 -8.26 8.49
C SER A 140 14.99 -9.34 7.82
N ASN A 141 13.66 -9.20 7.75
CA ASN A 141 12.79 -10.23 7.19
C ASN A 141 12.68 -10.10 5.67
N PHE A 142 13.66 -10.62 4.94
CA PHE A 142 13.72 -10.70 3.49
C PHE A 142 14.76 -11.76 3.07
N ASP A 143 14.84 -12.09 1.79
CA ASP A 143 15.85 -13.03 1.27
C ASP A 143 17.22 -12.33 1.14
N ASN A 144 18.05 -12.46 2.17
CA ASN A 144 19.39 -11.89 2.23
C ASN A 144 20.30 -12.39 1.10
N ILE A 145 20.16 -13.66 0.70
CA ILE A 145 21.02 -14.27 -0.32
C ILE A 145 20.64 -13.73 -1.70
N ALA A 146 19.35 -13.72 -2.01
CA ALA A 146 18.86 -13.19 -3.28
C ALA A 146 19.20 -11.70 -3.42
N LEU A 147 19.04 -10.91 -2.34
CA LEU A 147 19.41 -9.50 -2.34
C LEU A 147 20.92 -9.30 -2.52
N ALA A 148 21.76 -10.02 -1.78
CA ALA A 148 23.21 -9.93 -1.91
C ALA A 148 23.67 -10.23 -3.35
N ASN A 149 23.24 -11.36 -3.92
CA ASN A 149 23.59 -11.76 -5.29
C ASN A 149 23.21 -10.69 -6.33
N ARG A 150 22.08 -10.00 -6.14
CA ARG A 150 21.64 -8.92 -7.03
C ARG A 150 22.48 -7.66 -6.89
N LEU A 151 22.94 -7.35 -5.67
CA LEU A 151 23.75 -6.16 -5.40
C LEU A 151 25.23 -6.32 -5.77
N GLU A 152 25.75 -7.57 -5.82
CA GLU A 152 27.16 -7.85 -6.17
C GLU A 152 27.53 -7.39 -7.58
N SER A 153 26.62 -7.50 -8.54
CA SER A 153 26.84 -7.13 -9.95
C SER A 153 26.50 -5.67 -10.28
N HIS A 154 26.17 -4.85 -9.28
CA HIS A 154 25.78 -3.46 -9.49
C HIS A 154 27.00 -2.56 -9.78
N GLU A 155 26.85 -1.54 -10.63
CA GLU A 155 27.95 -0.66 -11.05
C GLU A 155 28.50 0.21 -9.90
N LEU A 156 27.61 0.68 -9.02
CA LEU A 156 27.96 1.42 -7.82
C LEU A 156 28.55 0.53 -6.72
N LEU A 157 29.78 0.85 -6.32
CA LEU A 157 30.53 0.16 -5.26
C LEU A 157 29.80 0.12 -3.91
N GLU A 158 28.94 1.10 -3.62
CA GLU A 158 28.19 1.15 -2.35
C GLU A 158 27.19 -0.02 -2.24
N PHE A 159 26.55 -0.42 -3.34
CA PHE A 159 25.70 -1.61 -3.35
C PHE A 159 26.50 -2.89 -3.19
N CYS A 160 27.68 -3.01 -3.82
CA CYS A 160 28.56 -4.17 -3.61
C CYS A 160 29.01 -4.29 -2.14
N ARG A 161 29.23 -3.16 -1.44
CA ARG A 161 29.54 -3.16 0.00
C ARG A 161 28.37 -3.65 0.84
N ILE A 162 27.14 -3.28 0.50
CA ILE A 162 25.93 -3.80 1.14
C ILE A 162 25.80 -5.30 0.88
N ALA A 163 26.07 -5.77 -0.34
CA ALA A 163 26.08 -7.19 -0.67
C ALA A 163 27.06 -7.98 0.20
N ALA A 164 28.30 -7.50 0.31
CA ALA A 164 29.32 -8.11 1.17
C ALA A 164 28.90 -8.10 2.65
N HIS A 165 28.21 -7.05 3.11
CA HIS A 165 27.66 -6.99 4.47
C HIS A 165 26.61 -8.08 4.72
N LEU A 166 25.68 -8.28 3.78
CA LEU A 166 24.64 -9.31 3.86
C LEU A 166 25.25 -10.74 3.85
N SER A 167 26.22 -10.99 2.97
CA SER A 167 26.89 -12.30 2.86
C SER A 167 27.70 -12.66 4.11
N ARG A 168 28.34 -11.68 4.76
CA ARG A 168 29.07 -11.88 6.03
C ARG A 168 28.16 -12.27 7.18
N TYR A 169 26.92 -11.76 7.22
CA TYR A 169 25.95 -12.12 8.26
C TYR A 169 25.56 -13.61 8.21
N ASN A 170 25.50 -14.19 6.99
CA ASN A 170 25.20 -15.60 6.79
C ASN A 170 26.39 -16.54 7.09
N ALA A 171 27.63 -16.05 6.96
CA ALA A 171 28.84 -16.86 7.19
C ALA A 171 29.16 -17.14 8.68
N ILE A 172 28.48 -16.48 9.63
CA ILE A 172 28.72 -16.62 11.07
C ILE A 172 27.75 -17.64 11.72
N CYS A 173 26.75 -18.13 10.97
CA CYS A 173 25.66 -18.99 11.48
C CYS A 173 25.73 -20.46 11.02
N TYR A 174 26.86 -20.94 10.49
CA TYR A 174 27.10 -22.34 10.16
C TYR A 174 28.31 -22.91 10.91
#